data_AF-A0A369ASR8-F1
#
_entry.id   AF-A0A369ASR8-F1
#
_cell.length_a   1.000
_cell.length_b   1.000
_cell.length_c   1.000
_cell.angle_alpha   90.00
_cell.angle_beta   90.00
_cell.angle_gamma   90.00
#
_symmetry.space_group_name_H-M   'P 1'
#
loop_
_entity.id
_entity.type
_entity.pdbx_description
1 polymer ?
#
loop_
_entity_poly.entity_id
_entity_poly.type
_entity_poly.pdbx_seq_one_letter_code
_entity_poly.pdbx_strand_id
1 'polypeptide(L)' 'MSANESYKAYLEFLRSNLDTVMEGREIEYQCPFCNTSEKIKILKQDTARCLRCGNEFKVEIRFHID' A
#
# COMPACT_ATOMS: atom_id res chain seq x y z
N MET A 1 9.79 10.49 -28.33
CA MET A 1 9.63 9.48 -27.26
C MET A 1 8.20 8.98 -27.34
N SER A 2 8.01 7.70 -27.65
CA SER A 2 6.65 7.14 -27.74
C SER A 2 6.09 6.97 -26.33
N ALA A 3 4.80 7.23 -26.13
CA ALA A 3 4.14 7.19 -24.81
C ALA A 3 4.33 5.87 -24.03
N ASN A 4 4.75 4.80 -24.72
CA ASN A 4 4.95 3.47 -24.16
C ASN A 4 6.24 3.32 -23.33
N GLU A 5 7.32 4.05 -23.65
CA GLU A 5 8.58 3.95 -22.90
C GLU A 5 8.49 4.67 -21.55
N SER A 6 7.84 5.82 -21.52
CA SER A 6 7.60 6.58 -20.28
C SER A 6 6.70 5.83 -19.31
N TYR A 7 5.70 5.09 -19.82
CA TYR A 7 4.81 4.27 -18.99
C TYR A 7 5.55 3.09 -18.35
N LYS A 8 6.40 2.38 -19.11
CA LYS A 8 7.23 1.29 -18.57
C LYS A 8 8.19 1.77 -17.48
N ALA A 9 8.89 2.88 -17.71
CA ALA A 9 9.81 3.44 -16.73
C ALA A 9 9.07 3.86 -15.43
N TYR A 10 7.85 4.36 -15.55
CA TYR A 10 7.01 4.68 -14.39
C TYR A 10 6.59 3.42 -13.61
N LEU A 11 6.21 2.33 -14.29
CA LEU A 11 5.88 1.07 -13.62
C LEU A 11 7.10 0.45 -12.92
N GLU A 12 8.29 0.51 -13.52
CA GLU A 12 9.54 0.05 -12.89
C GLU A 12 9.89 0.89 -11.66
N PHE A 13 9.69 2.21 -11.74
CA PHE A 13 9.85 3.10 -10.59
C PHE A 13 8.88 2.74 -9.45
N LEU A 14 7.60 2.52 -9.76
CA LEU A 14 6.60 2.10 -8.76
C LEU A 14 6.95 0.78 -8.10
N ARG A 15 7.39 -0.22 -8.88
CA ARG A 15 7.84 -1.52 -8.35
C ARG A 15 9.03 -1.38 -7.41
N SER A 16 9.98 -0.50 -7.74
CA SER A 16 11.21 -0.31 -6.96
C SER A 16 11.03 0.60 -5.73
N ASN A 17 9.97 1.42 -5.69
CA ASN A 17 9.71 2.42 -4.65
C ASN A 17 8.34 2.23 -3.99
N LEU A 18 7.86 0.99 -3.98
CA LEU A 18 6.52 0.62 -3.51
C LEU A 18 6.25 1.12 -2.10
N ASP A 19 7.23 0.94 -1.20
CA ASP A 19 7.18 1.37 0.19
C ASP A 19 6.96 2.89 0.30
N THR A 20 7.68 3.66 -0.50
CA THR A 20 7.59 5.13 -0.54
C THR A 20 6.26 5.61 -1.10
N VAL A 21 5.70 4.89 -2.09
CA VAL A 21 4.43 5.27 -2.74
C VAL A 21 3.23 4.93 -1.86
N MET A 22 3.34 3.88 -1.05
CA MET A 22 2.29 3.42 -0.17
C MET A 22 2.28 4.09 1.21
N GLU A 23 3.43 4.57 1.69
CA GLU A 23 3.51 5.33 2.94
C GLU A 23 2.50 6.48 2.98
N GLY A 24 1.68 6.51 4.04
CA GLY A 24 0.62 7.48 4.25
C GLY A 24 -0.71 7.19 3.54
N ARG A 25 -0.79 6.20 2.63
CA ARG A 25 -2.03 5.81 1.96
C ARG A 25 -3.01 5.17 2.95
N GLU A 26 -4.29 5.43 2.73
CA GLU A 26 -5.38 4.73 3.41
C GLU A 26 -6.02 3.72 2.46
N ILE A 27 -6.14 2.47 2.89
CA ILE A 27 -6.76 1.39 2.13
C ILE A 27 -7.79 0.68 2.99
N GLU A 28 -8.85 0.15 2.38
CA GLU A 28 -9.79 -0.72 3.08
C GLU A 28 -9.14 -2.08 3.34
N TYR A 29 -9.22 -2.53 4.59
CA TYR A 29 -8.62 -3.78 5.01
C TYR A 29 -9.35 -4.33 6.24
N GLN A 30 -9.43 -5.66 6.34
CA GLN A 30 -9.97 -6.31 7.52
C GLN A 30 -8.91 -6.34 8.63
N CYS A 31 -9.07 -5.49 9.64
CA CYS A 31 -8.12 -5.44 10.75
C CYS A 31 -8.11 -6.77 11.53
N PRO A 32 -6.94 -7.40 11.77
CA PRO A 32 -6.83 -8.69 12.46
C PRO A 32 -7.12 -8.59 13.97
N PHE A 33 -7.17 -7.37 14.52
CA PHE A 33 -7.40 -7.15 15.95
C PHE A 33 -8.87 -6.87 16.29
N CYS A 34 -9.52 -6.00 15.53
CA CYS A 34 -10.94 -5.67 15.75
C CYS A 34 -11.88 -6.41 14.79
N ASN A 35 -11.36 -7.27 13.92
CA ASN A 35 -12.09 -8.06 12.91
C ASN A 35 -13.09 -7.25 12.08
N THR A 36 -12.84 -5.95 11.92
CA THR A 36 -13.68 -5.04 11.15
C THR A 36 -12.97 -4.69 9.85
N SER A 37 -13.72 -4.73 8.74
CA SER A 37 -13.30 -4.09 7.50
C SER A 37 -13.42 -2.57 7.65
N GLU A 38 -12.28 -1.89 7.68
CA GLU A 38 -12.20 -0.44 7.86
C GLU A 38 -10.96 0.10 7.16
N LYS A 39 -10.82 1.42 7.05
CA LYS A 39 -9.58 2.02 6.58
C LYS A 39 -8.41 1.74 7.53
N ILE A 40 -7.32 1.27 6.94
CA ILE A 40 -6.00 1.19 7.58
C ILE A 40 -5.09 2.21 6.90
N LYS A 41 -4.20 2.82 7.67
CA LYS A 41 -3.17 3.73 7.15
C LYS A 41 -1.85 2.98 7.06
N ILE A 42 -1.25 2.92 5.88
CA ILE A 42 0.09 2.40 5.70
C ILE A 42 1.07 3.41 6.30
N LEU A 43 1.89 2.96 7.26
CA LEU A 43 2.86 3.79 7.93
C LEU A 43 4.19 3.76 7.18
N LYS A 44 4.80 2.58 7.04
CA LYS A 44 6.08 2.41 6.34
C LYS A 44 6.29 0.95 5.97
N GLN A 45 6.81 0.70 4.77
CA GLN A 45 7.05 -0.65 4.23
C GLN A 45 5.80 -1.52 4.28
N ASP A 46 5.76 -2.44 5.24
CA ASP A 46 4.72 -3.43 5.48
C ASP A 46 3.90 -3.10 6.73
N THR A 47 4.15 -1.99 7.42
CA THR A 47 3.42 -1.68 8.67
C THR A 47 2.23 -0.80 8.39
N ALA A 48 1.06 -1.21 8.86
CA ALA A 48 -0.18 -0.44 8.80
C ALA A 48 -0.81 -0.27 10.18
N ARG A 49 -1.56 0.81 10.34
CA ARG A 49 -2.36 1.10 11.53
C ARG A 49 -3.84 1.09 11.20
N CYS A 50 -4.64 0.36 11.98
CA CYS A 50 -6.10 0.45 11.89
C CYS A 50 -6.58 1.80 12.42
N LEU A 51 -7.35 2.55 11.62
CA LEU A 51 -7.88 3.85 12.04
C LEU A 51 -9.00 3.74 13.08
N ARG A 52 -9.59 2.55 13.25
CA ARG A 52 -10.63 2.28 14.26
C ARG A 52 -10.08 1.89 15.62
N CYS A 53 -9.23 0.87 15.68
CA CYS A 53 -8.72 0.35 16.96
C CYS A 53 -7.32 0.85 17.32
N GLY A 54 -6.65 1.55 16.40
CA GLY A 54 -5.32 2.12 16.63
C GLY A 54 -4.16 1.10 16.61
N ASN A 55 -4.45 -0.21 16.55
CA ASN A 55 -3.41 -1.23 16.52
C ASN A 55 -2.61 -1.20 15.22
N GLU A 56 -1.32 -1.48 15.36
CA GLU A 56 -0.37 -1.60 14.26
C GLU A 56 -0.06 -3.06 13.97
N PHE A 57 0.04 -3.42 12.70
CA PHE A 57 0.35 -4.77 12.24
C PHE A 57 1.04 -4.74 10.89
N LYS A 58 1.68 -5.86 10.57
CA LYS A 58 2.25 -6.09 9.24
C LYS A 58 1.15 -6.45 8.24
N VAL A 59 1.25 -5.92 7.04
CA VAL A 59 0.41 -6.18 5.88
C VAL A 59 1.30 -6.47 4.68
N GLU A 60 0.92 -7.50 3.92
CA GLU A 60 1.58 -7.80 2.66
C GLU A 60 0.80 -7.13 1.53
N ILE A 61 1.37 -6.08 0.93
CA ILE A 61 0.75 -5.36 -0.18
C ILE A 61 1.25 -5.97 -1.48
N ARG A 62 0.37 -6.63 -2.24
CA ARG A 62 0.67 -7.17 -3.57
C ARG A 62 -0.01 -6.32 -4.63
N PHE A 63 0.78 -5.71 -5.51
CA PHE A 63 0.27 -5.01 -6.68
C PHE A 63 0.13 -5.98 -7.83
N HIS A 64 -1.09 -6.11 -8.37
CA HIS A 64 -1.28 -6.71 -9.67
C HIS A 64 -1.17 -5.61 -10.73
N ILE A 65 -0.17 -5.71 -11.59
CA ILE A 65 0.01 -4.84 -12.75
C ILE A 65 -0.15 -5.75 -13.96
N ASP A 66 -1.30 -5.66 -14.63
CA ASP A 66 -1.57 -6.32 -15.91
C ASP A 66 -0.81 -5.66 -17.07
#